data_AF-A0A0P9FCF6-F1
#
_entry.id   AF-A0A0P9FCF6-F1
#
_cell.length_a   1.000
_cell.length_b   1.000
_cell.length_c   1.000
_cell.angle_alpha   90.00
_cell.angle_beta   90.00
_cell.angle_gamma   90.00
#
_symmetry.space_group_name_H-M   'P 1'
#
loop_
_entity.id
_entity.type
_entity.pdbx_description
1 polymer ?
#
loop_
_entity_poly.entity_id
_entity_poly.type
_entity_poly.pdbx_seq_one_letter_code
_entity_poly.pdbx_strand_id
1 'polypeptide(L)'
;MAQPPAFTQLSTSPVFNTKAVARETGVPADTFRAWERRYGVPRPQRTPGGHRLYSEQDIAIIRWLRDRTDEGVNISHAVMLLTDTLDTSATDPSLNTDSRAFHLLVGELTQALTEFDLQRAERLLGEAFSLYPFEQVLI
;
A
#
# COMPACT_ATOMS: atom_id res chain seq x y z
N MET A 1 6.33 -11.94 -17.66
CA MET A 1 5.50 -12.22 -16.47
C MET A 1 5.76 -11.10 -15.48
N ALA A 2 4.96 -10.03 -15.50
CA ALA A 2 5.14 -8.95 -14.53
C ALA A 2 4.58 -9.41 -13.18
N GLN A 3 5.38 -9.33 -12.12
CA GLN A 3 4.92 -9.63 -10.77
C GLN A 3 3.94 -8.55 -10.30
N PRO A 4 3.00 -8.88 -9.41
CA PRO A 4 2.25 -7.89 -8.66
C PRO A 4 3.24 -7.00 -7.89
N PRO A 5 3.14 -5.65 -7.97
CA PRO A 5 3.99 -4.77 -7.19
C PRO A 5 3.78 -5.03 -5.69
N ALA A 6 4.78 -4.68 -4.87
CA ALA A 6 4.75 -4.85 -3.42
C ALA A 6 3.68 -3.95 -2.76
N PHE A 7 2.41 -4.30 -2.92
CA PHE A 7 1.26 -3.55 -2.38
C PHE A 7 1.33 -3.42 -0.86
N THR A 8 2.04 -4.33 -0.19
CA THR A 8 2.23 -4.40 1.27
C THR A 8 3.09 -3.27 1.83
N GLN A 9 3.92 -2.63 1.00
CA GLN A 9 4.75 -1.47 1.41
C GLN A 9 4.00 -0.14 1.28
N LEU A 10 2.80 -0.15 0.70
CA LEU A 10 2.00 1.06 0.48
C LEU A 10 1.13 1.37 1.69
N SER A 11 0.89 2.66 1.92
CA SER A 11 0.04 3.11 3.01
C SER A 11 -1.38 2.58 2.85
N THR A 12 -1.89 1.90 3.89
CA THR A 12 -3.31 1.47 4.02
C THR A 12 -4.22 2.57 4.56
N SER A 13 -3.66 3.74 4.87
CA SER A 13 -4.40 4.87 5.42
C SER A 13 -5.38 5.43 4.37
N PRO A 14 -6.68 5.54 4.68
CA PRO A 14 -7.69 5.96 3.71
C PRO A 14 -7.70 7.49 3.56
N VAL A 15 -6.91 8.00 2.62
CA VAL A 15 -6.71 9.46 2.41
C VAL A 15 -7.38 9.96 1.13
N PHE A 16 -7.57 9.11 0.13
CA PHE A 16 -7.98 9.52 -1.22
C PHE A 16 -9.49 9.37 -1.45
N ASN A 17 -10.12 10.41 -2.00
CA ASN A 17 -11.52 10.33 -2.41
C ASN A 17 -11.68 9.68 -3.81
N THR A 18 -12.89 9.27 -4.16
CA THR A 18 -13.19 8.65 -5.47
C THR A 18 -12.70 9.47 -6.67
N LYS A 19 -12.80 10.80 -6.62
CA LYS A 19 -12.36 11.68 -7.73
C LYS A 19 -10.84 11.70 -7.86
N ALA A 20 -10.13 11.74 -6.73
CA ALA A 20 -8.68 11.68 -6.69
C ALA A 20 -8.19 10.36 -7.28
N VAL A 21 -8.78 9.23 -6.86
CA VAL A 21 -8.45 7.90 -7.39
C VAL A 21 -8.68 7.82 -8.90
N ALA A 22 -9.82 8.30 -9.39
CA ALA A 22 -10.09 8.29 -10.83
C ALA A 22 -9.07 9.12 -11.63
N ARG A 23 -8.62 10.25 -11.10
CA ARG A 23 -7.57 11.08 -11.72
C ARG A 23 -6.20 10.40 -11.67
N GLU A 24 -5.83 9.84 -10.53
CA GLU A 24 -4.53 9.18 -10.31
C GLU A 24 -4.39 7.90 -11.12
N THR A 25 -5.47 7.12 -11.25
CA THR A 25 -5.46 5.84 -11.95
C THR A 25 -5.85 5.96 -13.41
N GLY A 26 -6.44 7.07 -13.84
CA GLY A 26 -7.07 7.18 -15.16
C GLY A 26 -8.23 6.21 -15.36
N VAL A 27 -8.64 5.46 -14.34
CA VAL A 27 -9.75 4.50 -14.39
C VAL A 27 -11.03 5.22 -13.97
N PRO A 28 -12.12 5.15 -14.76
CA PRO A 28 -13.40 5.73 -14.38
C PRO A 28 -13.92 5.16 -13.07
N ALA A 29 -14.60 6.01 -12.28
CA ALA A 29 -15.15 5.62 -10.98
C ALA A 29 -16.08 4.41 -11.07
N ASP A 30 -16.86 4.31 -12.14
CA ASP A 30 -17.80 3.21 -12.33
C ASP A 30 -17.09 1.88 -12.59
N THR A 31 -15.92 1.91 -13.21
CA THR A 31 -15.11 0.72 -13.52
C THR A 31 -14.58 0.06 -12.25
N PHE A 32 -13.88 0.82 -11.39
CA PHE A 32 -13.37 0.24 -10.14
C PHE A 32 -14.47 -0.01 -9.10
N ARG A 33 -15.62 0.68 -9.18
CA ARG A 33 -16.83 0.32 -8.41
C ARG A 33 -17.47 -0.98 -8.89
N ALA A 34 -17.43 -1.25 -10.19
CA ALA A 34 -17.88 -2.52 -10.73
C ALA A 34 -16.97 -3.67 -10.25
N TRP A 35 -15.65 -3.44 -10.19
CA TRP A 35 -14.71 -4.39 -9.60
C TRP A 35 -14.97 -4.62 -8.11
N GLU A 36 -15.18 -3.55 -7.32
CA GLU A 36 -15.57 -3.62 -5.91
C GLU A 36 -16.82 -4.49 -5.72
N ARG A 37 -17.86 -4.28 -6.54
CA ARG A 37 -19.12 -5.04 -6.44
C ARG A 37 -19.00 -6.50 -6.88
N ARG A 38 -18.23 -6.78 -7.94
CA ARG A 38 -18.15 -8.12 -8.55
C ARG A 38 -17.15 -9.03 -7.85
N TYR A 39 -16.01 -8.47 -7.45
CA TYR A 39 -14.87 -9.24 -6.93
C TYR A 39 -14.49 -8.85 -5.50
N GLY A 40 -15.12 -7.82 -4.93
CA GLY A 40 -14.81 -7.36 -3.57
C GLY A 40 -13.47 -6.63 -3.47
N VAL A 41 -12.95 -6.10 -4.58
CA VAL A 41 -11.63 -5.43 -4.67
C VAL A 41 -11.75 -4.18 -5.54
N PRO A 42 -11.20 -3.02 -5.12
CA PRO A 42 -10.58 -2.75 -3.81
C PRO A 42 -11.61 -2.69 -2.67
N ARG A 43 -11.15 -2.72 -1.40
CA ARG A 43 -11.99 -2.64 -0.19
C ARG A 43 -11.81 -1.26 0.49
N PRO A 44 -12.39 -0.19 -0.08
CA PRO A 44 -12.23 1.15 0.49
C PRO A 44 -12.82 1.22 1.90
N GLN A 45 -12.14 1.94 2.79
CA GLN A 45 -12.71 2.27 4.09
C GLN A 45 -13.82 3.31 3.92
N ARG A 46 -14.88 3.18 4.71
CA ARG A 46 -15.96 4.15 4.75
C ARG A 46 -15.71 5.12 5.89
N THR A 47 -15.81 6.42 5.61
CA THR A 47 -15.81 7.43 6.67
C THR A 47 -17.09 7.35 7.50
N PRO A 48 -17.09 7.92 8.73
CA PRO A 48 -18.32 8.08 9.51
C PRO A 48 -19.43 8.82 8.75
N GLY A 49 -19.06 9.69 7.81
CA GLY A 49 -19.99 10.41 6.92
C GLY A 49 -20.48 9.62 5.70
N GLY A 50 -20.12 8.34 5.56
CA GLY A 50 -20.60 7.48 4.48
C GLY A 50 -19.88 7.65 3.13
N HIS A 51 -18.79 8.41 3.08
CA HIS A 51 -17.97 8.56 1.88
C HIS A 51 -16.92 7.45 1.78
N ARG A 52 -16.66 6.97 0.56
CA ARG A 52 -15.58 6.01 0.29
C ARG A 52 -14.25 6.73 0.24
N LEU A 53 -13.33 6.32 1.11
CA LEU A 53 -11.93 6.71 1.05
C LEU A 53 -11.08 5.50 0.67
N TYR A 54 -10.10 5.77 -0.17
CA TYR A 54 -9.17 4.81 -0.73
C TYR A 54 -7.78 5.11 -0.18
N SER A 55 -7.01 4.06 -0.01
CA SER A 55 -5.62 4.11 0.42
C SER A 55 -4.67 4.14 -0.79
N GLU A 56 -3.38 4.37 -0.55
CA GLU A 56 -2.37 4.24 -1.61
C GLU A 56 -2.31 2.81 -2.15
N GLN A 57 -2.49 1.83 -1.26
CA GLN A 57 -2.59 0.43 -1.62
C GLN A 57 -3.76 0.19 -2.60
N ASP A 58 -4.93 0.76 -2.33
CA ASP A 58 -6.09 0.63 -3.22
C ASP A 58 -5.83 1.25 -4.61
N ILE A 59 -5.16 2.40 -4.65
CA ILE A 59 -4.78 3.07 -5.90
C ILE A 59 -3.85 2.20 -6.73
N ALA A 60 -2.84 1.60 -6.10
CA ALA A 60 -1.90 0.71 -6.78
C ALA A 60 -2.61 -0.55 -7.30
N ILE A 61 -3.52 -1.13 -6.52
CA ILE A 61 -4.35 -2.27 -6.95
C ILE A 61 -5.15 -1.91 -8.20
N ILE A 62 -5.84 -0.77 -8.21
CA ILE A 62 -6.64 -0.31 -9.36
C ILE A 62 -5.74 -0.12 -10.59
N ARG A 63 -4.57 0.53 -10.43
CA ARG A 63 -3.61 0.72 -11.52
C ARG A 63 -3.14 -0.61 -12.09
N TRP A 64 -2.78 -1.55 -11.23
CA TRP A 64 -2.32 -2.87 -11.67
C TRP A 64 -3.43 -3.67 -12.37
N LEU A 65 -4.66 -3.64 -11.87
CA LEU A 65 -5.80 -4.30 -12.51
C LEU A 65 -6.10 -3.70 -13.90
N ARG A 66 -6.01 -2.38 -14.03
CA ARG A 66 -6.10 -1.69 -15.33
C ARG A 66 -5.03 -2.21 -16.28
N ASP A 67 -3.77 -2.18 -15.88
CA ASP A 67 -2.64 -2.58 -16.72
C ASP A 67 -2.80 -4.03 -17.20
N ARG A 68 -3.29 -4.93 -16.33
CA ARG A 68 -3.59 -6.32 -16.71
C ARG A 68 -4.73 -6.45 -17.71
N THR A 69 -5.76 -5.65 -17.52
CA THR A 69 -6.91 -5.65 -18.43
C THR A 69 -6.49 -5.12 -19.80
N ASP A 70 -5.63 -4.10 -19.83
CA ASP A 70 -5.05 -3.53 -21.06
C ASP A 70 -4.10 -4.50 -21.77
N GLU A 71 -3.38 -5.35 -21.01
CA GLU A 71 -2.60 -6.49 -21.53
C GLU A 71 -3.47 -7.66 -22.06
N GLY A 72 -4.80 -7.56 -21.96
CA GLY A 72 -5.74 -8.59 -22.43
C GLY A 72 -6.02 -9.71 -21.42
N VAL A 73 -5.55 -9.58 -20.18
CA VAL A 73 -5.86 -10.52 -19.11
C VAL A 73 -7.29 -10.28 -18.62
N ASN A 74 -8.05 -11.35 -18.42
CA ASN A 74 -9.38 -11.24 -17.83
C ASN A 74 -9.27 -10.69 -16.41
N ILE A 75 -10.07 -9.67 -16.09
CA ILE A 75 -10.12 -9.03 -14.77
C ILE A 75 -10.31 -10.06 -13.63
N SER A 76 -11.12 -11.10 -13.83
CA SER A 76 -11.30 -12.16 -12.81
C SER A 76 -9.99 -12.89 -12.50
N HIS A 77 -9.19 -13.16 -13.54
CA HIS A 77 -7.89 -13.83 -13.40
C HIS A 77 -6.86 -12.90 -12.77
N ALA A 78 -6.86 -11.62 -13.15
CA ALA A 78 -6.02 -10.61 -12.52
C ALA A 78 -6.32 -10.48 -11.02
N VAL A 79 -7.61 -10.42 -10.63
CA VAL A 79 -8.00 -10.37 -9.22
C VAL A 79 -7.57 -11.65 -8.47
N MET A 80 -7.70 -12.82 -9.08
CA MET A 80 -7.26 -14.08 -8.46
C MET A 80 -5.75 -14.06 -8.14
N LEU A 81 -4.92 -13.62 -9.10
CA LEU A 81 -3.47 -13.47 -8.90
C LEU A 81 -3.15 -12.45 -7.79
N LEU A 82 -3.90 -11.36 -7.74
CA LEU A 82 -3.75 -10.36 -6.68
C LEU A 82 -4.03 -10.96 -5.30
N THR A 83 -5.15 -11.67 -5.14
CA THR A 83 -5.52 -12.30 -3.86
C THR A 83 -4.48 -13.32 -3.42
N ASP A 84 -4.01 -14.16 -4.33
CA ASP A 84 -2.97 -15.17 -4.05
C ASP A 84 -1.67 -14.51 -3.56
N THR A 85 -1.30 -13.35 -4.11
CA THR A 85 -0.10 -12.61 -3.69
C THR A 85 -0.27 -11.99 -2.29
N LEU A 86 -1.44 -11.42 -2.02
CA LEU A 86 -1.76 -10.83 -0.71
C LEU A 86 -1.80 -11.91 0.38
N ASP A 87 -2.34 -13.10 0.08
CA ASP A 87 -2.42 -14.23 1.01
C ASP A 87 -1.05 -14.90 1.22
N THR A 88 -0.24 -15.02 0.16
CA THR A 88 1.13 -15.55 0.25
C THR A 88 2.01 -14.63 1.10
N SER A 89 1.85 -13.31 0.96
CA SER A 89 2.59 -12.32 1.76
C SER A 89 2.12 -12.25 3.22
N ALA A 90 0.86 -12.60 3.50
CA ALA A 90 0.35 -12.70 4.87
C ALA A 90 0.84 -13.96 5.61
N THR A 91 1.35 -14.96 4.87
CA THR A 91 1.75 -16.26 5.39
C THR A 91 3.26 -16.37 5.71
N ASP A 92 4.06 -15.33 5.42
CA ASP A 92 5.44 -15.23 5.90
C ASP A 92 5.53 -14.30 7.14
N PRO A 93 5.40 -14.84 8.37
CA PRO A 93 5.42 -14.04 9.60
C PRO A 93 6.77 -13.36 9.87
N SER A 94 7.86 -13.77 9.19
CA SER A 94 9.18 -13.17 9.39
C SER A 94 9.26 -11.77 8.73
N LEU A 95 8.84 -11.66 7.47
CA LEU A 95 8.89 -10.40 6.71
C LEU A 95 7.90 -9.34 7.22
N ASN A 96 6.80 -9.78 7.82
CA ASN A 96 5.75 -8.88 8.32
C ASN A 96 6.13 -8.22 9.65
N THR A 97 6.88 -8.93 10.51
CA THR A 97 7.43 -8.38 11.75
C THR A 97 8.45 -7.29 11.47
N ASP A 98 9.39 -7.57 10.57
CA ASP A 98 10.46 -6.64 10.21
C ASP A 98 9.92 -5.38 9.51
N SER A 99 8.97 -5.53 8.59
CA SER A 99 8.33 -4.40 7.91
C SER A 99 7.57 -3.50 8.89
N ARG A 100 6.85 -4.09 9.86
CA ARG A 100 6.08 -3.33 10.85
C ARG A 100 6.98 -2.62 11.86
N ALA A 101 8.04 -3.28 12.32
CA ALA A 101 9.05 -2.68 13.19
C ALA A 101 9.75 -1.50 12.50
N PHE A 102 10.10 -1.65 11.23
CA PHE A 102 10.65 -0.58 10.41
C PHE A 102 9.69 0.61 10.27
N HIS A 103 8.41 0.37 9.96
CA HIS A 103 7.42 1.45 9.87
C HIS A 103 7.23 2.23 11.18
N LEU A 104 7.34 1.57 12.34
CA LEU A 104 7.30 2.26 13.64
C LEU A 104 8.54 3.13 13.87
N LEU A 105 9.74 2.63 13.52
CA LEU A 105 10.99 3.38 13.57
C LEU A 105 10.96 4.64 12.69
N VAL A 106 10.45 4.53 11.46
CA VAL A 106 10.27 5.68 10.55
C VAL A 106 9.29 6.70 11.13
N GLY A 107 8.21 6.25 11.76
CA GLY A 107 7.25 7.11 12.45
C GLY A 107 7.88 7.88 13.61
N GLU A 108 8.68 7.21 14.45
CA GLU A 108 9.41 7.86 15.55
C GLU A 108 10.45 8.87 15.04
N LEU A 109 11.17 8.53 13.97
CA LEU A 109 12.17 9.42 13.37
C LEU A 109 11.52 10.68 12.79
N THR A 110 10.42 10.53 12.06
CA THR A 110 9.67 11.67 11.51
C THR A 110 9.11 12.57 12.61
N GLN A 111 8.63 11.99 13.72
CA GLN A 111 8.19 12.78 14.87
C GLN A 111 9.36 13.53 15.53
N ALA A 112 10.50 12.87 15.78
CA ALA A 112 11.68 13.51 16.37
C ALA A 112 12.22 14.68 15.51
N LEU A 113 12.22 14.52 14.18
CA LEU A 113 12.61 15.57 13.24
C LEU A 113 11.60 16.73 13.23
N THR A 114 10.31 16.46 13.40
CA THR A 114 9.26 17.49 13.50
C THR A 114 9.39 18.29 14.81
N GLU A 115 9.80 17.64 15.90
CA GLU A 115 10.05 18.26 17.21
C GLU A 115 11.46 18.88 17.33
N PHE A 116 12.28 18.84 16.27
CA PHE A 116 13.69 19.28 16.25
C PHE A 116 14.59 18.61 17.32
N ASP A 117 14.21 17.43 17.80
CA ASP A 117 15.02 16.64 18.74
C ASP A 117 16.07 15.83 17.99
N LEU A 118 17.19 16.48 17.69
CA LEU A 118 18.32 15.89 16.94
C LEU A 118 18.94 14.70 17.68
N GLN A 119 18.98 14.73 19.02
CA GLN A 119 19.55 13.65 19.83
C GLN A 119 18.69 12.38 19.76
N ARG A 120 17.37 12.53 19.70
CA ARG A 120 16.45 11.40 19.52
C ARG A 120 16.54 10.85 18.10
N ALA A 121 16.63 11.70 17.09
CA ALA A 121 16.77 11.28 15.69
C ALA A 121 18.08 10.51 15.43
N GLU A 122 19.22 10.96 15.96
CA GLU A 122 20.50 10.25 15.84
C GLU A 122 20.45 8.85 16.45
N ARG A 123 19.82 8.73 17.61
CA ARG A 123 19.71 7.45 18.32
C ARG A 123 18.89 6.43 17.51
N LEU A 124 17.77 6.87 16.96
CA LEU A 124 16.89 6.04 16.13
C LEU A 124 17.57 5.62 14.82
N LEU A 125 18.34 6.52 14.20
CA LEU A 125 19.15 6.17 13.02
C LEU A 125 20.21 5.12 13.35
N GLY A 126 20.94 5.28 14.47
CA GLY A 126 21.93 4.31 14.91
C GLY A 126 21.32 2.92 15.18
N GLU A 127 20.13 2.89 15.76
CA GLU A 127 19.39 1.65 16.02
C GLU A 127 18.91 1.00 14.72
N ALA A 128 18.42 1.80 13.76
CA ALA A 128 18.02 1.34 12.44
C ALA A 128 19.20 0.74 11.64
N PHE A 129 20.36 1.39 11.64
CA PHE A 129 21.57 0.87 10.97
C PHE A 129 22.13 -0.39 11.64
N SER A 130 21.85 -0.63 12.92
CA SER A 130 22.26 -1.86 13.62
C SER A 130 21.31 -3.02 13.37
N LEU A 131 20.06 -2.75 13.01
CA LEU A 131 19.02 -3.76 12.82
C LEU A 131 18.79 -4.09 11.34
N TYR A 132 19.04 -3.14 10.43
CA TYR A 132 18.74 -3.28 9.01
C TYR A 132 19.97 -2.96 8.13
N PRO A 133 20.14 -3.67 7.00
CA PRO A 133 21.21 -3.38 6.05
C PRO A 133 21.05 -1.98 5.44
N PHE A 134 22.18 -1.37 5.07
CA PHE A 134 22.25 0.01 4.61
C PHE A 134 21.29 0.32 3.43
N GLU A 135 21.07 -0.67 2.56
CA GLU A 135 20.20 -0.57 1.39
C GLU A 135 18.74 -0.32 1.80
N GLN A 136 18.31 -0.78 2.97
CA GLN A 136 16.94 -0.69 3.44
C GLN A 136 16.66 0.59 4.23
N VAL A 137 17.71 1.28 4.69
CA VAL A 137 17.60 2.53 5.46
C VAL A 137 17.65 3.77 4.54
N LEU A 138 18.18 3.65 3.32
CA LEU A 138 18.37 4.76 2.38
C LEU A 138 17.37 4.82 1.22
N ILE A 139 16.49 3.83 1.08
CA ILE A 139 15.41 3.81 0.07
C ILE A 139 14.15 4.40 0.69
#